data_AF-A0A7W4DZP5-F1
#
_entry.id   AF-A0A7W4DZP5-F1
#
_cell.length_a   1.000
_cell.length_b   1.000
_cell.length_c   1.000
_cell.angle_alpha   90.00
_cell.angle_beta   90.00
_cell.angle_gamma   90.00
#
_symmetry.space_group_name_H-M   'P 1'
#
loop_
_entity.id
_entity.type
_entity.pdbx_description
1 polymer ?
#
loop_
_entity_poly.entity_id
_entity_poly.type
_entity_poly.pdbx_seq_one_letter_code
_entity_poly.pdbx_strand_id
1 'polypeptide(L)'
;MLVQPEELTTDLYQEVIDEITRRNRDEVISHIKAAEDFVKAYLFKYDLHALFGTETESPTVQDEFLKKTIKIIASYWLVRKANPGVSVELLREDWEMFIGDEHTPGWLTNIKNGTINPAWPYKKDDPATPQDESKQEQDTFWDSTLKRTNRF
;
A
#
# COMPACT_ATOMS: atom_id res chain seq x y z
N MET A 1 0.09 13.17 -4.01
CA MET A 1 -0.34 12.03 -4.85
C MET A 1 0.88 11.59 -5.63
N LEU A 2 1.35 10.39 -5.34
CA LEU A 2 2.58 9.78 -5.85
C LEU A 2 2.43 9.31 -7.30
N VAL A 3 1.22 8.88 -7.68
CA VAL A 3 0.89 8.39 -9.03
C VAL A 3 -0.11 9.35 -9.68
N GLN A 4 0.19 9.82 -10.89
CA GLN A 4 -0.75 10.64 -11.66
C GLN A 4 -1.73 9.75 -12.45
N PRO A 5 -2.98 10.19 -12.73
CA PRO A 5 -3.95 9.38 -13.48
C PRO A 5 -3.43 8.94 -14.85
N GLU A 6 -2.62 9.78 -15.49
CA GLU A 6 -2.00 9.48 -16.78
C GLU A 6 -1.03 8.30 -16.70
N GLU A 7 -0.38 8.10 -15.55
CA GLU A 7 0.56 7.00 -15.32
C GLU A 7 -0.13 5.64 -15.17
N LEU A 8 -1.46 5.60 -14.96
CA LEU A 8 -2.23 4.36 -14.88
C LEU A 8 -2.32 3.64 -16.25
N THR A 9 -2.09 4.38 -17.34
CA THR A 9 -2.09 3.85 -18.71
C THR A 9 -1.00 2.82 -18.97
N THR A 10 0.02 2.72 -18.10
CA THR A 10 1.05 1.69 -18.19
C THR A 10 0.53 0.30 -17.84
N ASP A 11 -0.52 0.23 -17.03
CA ASP A 11 -1.02 -1.03 -16.45
C ASP A 11 -2.37 -1.42 -17.05
N LEU A 12 -3.19 -0.43 -17.43
CA LEU A 12 -4.46 -0.62 -18.13
C LEU A 12 -4.51 0.26 -19.38
N TYR A 13 -5.00 -0.28 -20.49
CA TYR A 13 -5.25 0.51 -21.69
C TYR A 13 -6.25 1.65 -21.44
N GLN A 14 -6.02 2.80 -22.06
CA GLN A 14 -6.86 3.98 -21.85
C GLN A 14 -8.32 3.73 -22.25
N GLU A 15 -8.56 2.93 -23.28
CA GLU A 15 -9.90 2.57 -23.74
C GLU A 15 -10.68 1.82 -22.66
N VAL A 16 -10.01 0.93 -21.93
CA VAL A 16 -10.59 0.15 -20.82
C VAL A 16 -10.92 1.06 -19.65
N ILE A 17 -10.03 1.98 -19.30
CA ILE A 17 -10.26 2.97 -18.22
C ILE A 17 -11.46 3.85 -18.57
N ASP A 18 -11.53 4.33 -19.80
CA ASP A 18 -12.63 5.17 -20.30
C ASP A 18 -13.96 4.42 -20.29
N GLU A 19 -13.96 3.12 -20.60
CA GLU A 19 -15.16 2.29 -20.59
C GLU A 19 -15.67 2.03 -19.16
N ILE A 20 -14.76 1.71 -18.22
CA ILE A 20 -15.09 1.47 -16.80
C ILE A 20 -15.61 2.74 -16.11
N THR A 21 -14.92 3.86 -16.32
CA THR A 21 -15.20 5.13 -15.64
C THR A 21 -16.16 6.03 -16.42
N ARG A 22 -16.53 5.64 -17.65
CA ARG A 22 -17.30 6.46 -18.59
C ARG A 22 -16.69 7.85 -18.78
N ARG A 23 -15.35 7.91 -18.88
CA ARG A 23 -14.53 9.14 -18.99
C ARG A 23 -14.61 10.07 -17.77
N ASN A 24 -14.99 9.56 -16.60
CA ASN A 24 -14.99 10.34 -15.37
C ASN A 24 -13.60 10.33 -14.73
N ARG A 25 -12.84 11.42 -14.91
CA ARG A 25 -11.49 11.58 -14.36
C ARG A 25 -11.47 11.61 -12.82
N ASP A 26 -12.51 12.14 -12.18
CA ASP A 26 -12.57 12.25 -10.72
C ASP A 26 -12.68 10.88 -10.06
N GLU A 27 -13.32 9.92 -10.73
CA GLU A 27 -13.42 8.54 -10.27
C GLU A 27 -12.04 7.86 -10.26
N VAL A 28 -11.25 8.04 -11.32
CA VAL A 28 -9.87 7.53 -11.40
C VAL A 28 -9.02 8.10 -10.26
N ILE A 29 -9.10 9.41 -10.04
CA ILE A 29 -8.36 10.09 -8.96
C ILE A 29 -8.78 9.53 -7.59
N SER A 30 -10.07 9.31 -7.36
CA SER A 30 -10.58 8.77 -6.10
C SER A 30 -10.04 7.36 -5.84
N HIS A 31 -9.96 6.50 -6.86
CA HIS A 31 -9.41 5.15 -6.72
C HIS A 31 -7.90 5.17 -6.44
N ILE A 32 -7.14 6.06 -7.09
CA ILE A 32 -5.71 6.22 -6.82
C ILE A 32 -5.48 6.71 -5.38
N LYS A 33 -6.26 7.70 -4.91
CA LYS A 33 -6.17 8.18 -3.52
C LYS A 33 -6.47 7.09 -2.51
N ALA A 34 -7.53 6.33 -2.73
CA ALA A 34 -7.83 5.18 -1.87
C ALA A 34 -6.67 4.17 -1.86
N ALA A 35 -5.95 4.01 -2.97
CA ALA A 35 -4.89 3.01 -3.12
C ALA A 35 -3.66 3.47 -2.36
N GLU A 36 -3.33 4.75 -2.46
CA GLU A 36 -2.31 5.40 -1.64
C GLU A 36 -2.63 5.24 -0.14
N ASP A 37 -3.87 5.52 0.28
CA ASP A 37 -4.26 5.44 1.68
C ASP A 37 -4.22 4.00 2.21
N PHE A 38 -4.58 3.02 1.38
CA PHE A 38 -4.42 1.61 1.71
C PHE A 38 -2.95 1.24 1.90
N VAL A 39 -2.06 1.63 0.97
CA VAL A 39 -0.61 1.34 1.09
C VAL A 39 0.00 2.04 2.30
N LYS A 40 -0.38 3.29 2.60
CA LYS A 40 0.07 4.02 3.79
C LYS A 40 -0.23 3.25 5.09
N ALA A 41 -1.36 2.52 5.16
CA ALA A 41 -1.70 1.71 6.32
C ALA A 41 -0.69 0.58 6.58
N TYR A 42 -0.03 0.05 5.55
CA TYR A 42 1.01 -0.97 5.69
C TYR A 42 2.37 -0.37 6.06
N LEU A 43 2.63 0.88 5.67
CA LEU A 43 3.95 1.53 5.78
C LEU A 43 4.09 2.44 7.01
N PHE A 44 3.35 2.19 8.09
CA PHE A 44 3.33 3.03 9.29
C PHE A 44 4.72 3.23 9.95
N LYS A 45 5.67 2.32 9.72
CA LYS A 45 7.05 2.38 10.23
C LYS A 45 7.94 3.39 9.50
N TYR A 46 7.59 3.72 8.25
CA TYR A 46 8.39 4.57 7.39
C TYR A 46 7.90 6.02 7.42
N ASP A 47 8.75 6.93 6.95
CA ASP A 47 8.37 8.33 6.79
C ASP A 47 7.41 8.47 5.59
N LEU A 48 6.11 8.52 5.90
CA LEU A 48 5.05 8.68 4.90
C LEU A 48 5.16 10.01 4.15
N HIS A 49 5.69 11.07 4.78
CA HIS A 49 5.88 12.37 4.12
C HIS A 49 6.99 12.30 3.09
N ALA A 50 8.09 11.61 3.40
CA ALA A 50 9.19 11.41 2.47
C ALA A 50 8.80 10.52 1.27
N LEU A 51 7.94 9.51 1.50
CA LEU A 51 7.51 8.54 0.49
C LEU A 51 6.36 9.01 -0.41
N PHE A 52 5.31 9.63 0.16
CA PHE A 52 4.12 10.02 -0.59
C PHE A 52 4.04 11.53 -0.88
N GLY A 53 4.91 12.32 -0.24
CA GLY A 53 4.83 13.78 -0.26
C GLY A 53 3.68 14.32 0.58
N THR A 54 3.49 15.63 0.54
CA THR A 54 2.33 16.34 1.08
C THR A 54 1.57 17.03 -0.04
N GLU A 55 0.50 17.77 0.27
CA GLU A 55 -0.21 18.57 -0.75
C GLU A 55 0.66 19.68 -1.35
N THR A 56 1.73 20.08 -0.65
CA THR A 56 2.63 21.17 -1.03
C THR A 56 4.03 20.70 -1.43
N GLU A 57 4.46 19.50 -1.01
CA GLU A 57 5.81 19.00 -1.25
C GLU A 57 5.81 17.68 -2.02
N SER A 58 6.63 17.62 -3.06
CA SER A 58 6.88 16.40 -3.83
C SER A 58 7.62 15.35 -2.97
N PRO A 59 7.36 14.04 -3.17
CA PRO A 59 8.05 12.97 -2.46
C PRO A 59 9.57 13.04 -2.72
N THR A 60 10.34 12.85 -1.65
CA THR A 60 11.81 12.91 -1.70
C THR A 60 12.40 11.60 -2.22
N VAL A 61 11.73 10.48 -1.93
CA VAL A 61 12.13 9.16 -2.41
C VAL A 61 11.30 8.80 -3.63
N GLN A 62 11.96 8.52 -4.74
CA GLN A 62 11.31 8.03 -5.96
C GLN A 62 11.58 6.54 -6.09
N ASP A 63 10.61 5.74 -5.68
CA ASP A 63 10.64 4.29 -5.87
C ASP A 63 9.59 3.89 -6.92
N GLU A 64 10.05 3.34 -8.04
CA GLU A 64 9.20 2.86 -9.12
C GLU A 64 8.38 1.63 -8.71
N PHE A 65 8.89 0.80 -7.79
CA PHE A 65 8.21 -0.41 -7.34
C PHE A 65 7.01 -0.08 -6.45
N LEU A 66 7.15 0.94 -5.59
CA LEU A 66 6.04 1.49 -4.82
C LEU A 66 4.96 2.08 -5.73
N LYS A 67 5.36 2.84 -6.76
CA LYS A 67 4.41 3.37 -7.76
C LYS A 67 3.65 2.25 -8.47
N LYS A 68 4.35 1.21 -8.91
CA LYS A 68 3.73 0.04 -9.56
C LYS A 68 2.71 -0.64 -8.65
N THR A 69 3.04 -0.77 -7.36
CA THR A 69 2.14 -1.38 -6.37
C THR A 69 0.82 -0.60 -6.25
N ILE A 70 0.89 0.72 -6.17
CA ILE A 70 -0.29 1.59 -6.09
C ILE A 70 -1.14 1.49 -7.36
N LYS A 71 -0.51 1.46 -8.54
CA LYS A 71 -1.22 1.30 -9.81
C LYS A 71 -1.97 -0.02 -9.90
N ILE A 72 -1.37 -1.13 -9.46
CA ILE A 72 -2.02 -2.45 -9.44
C ILE A 72 -3.24 -2.44 -8.52
N ILE A 73 -3.14 -1.85 -7.34
CA ILE A 73 -4.27 -1.71 -6.39
C ILE A 73 -5.39 -0.86 -6.99
N ALA A 74 -5.04 0.29 -7.56
CA ALA A 74 -6.02 1.17 -8.21
C ALA A 74 -6.72 0.47 -9.38
N SER A 75 -5.96 -0.27 -10.20
CA SER A 75 -6.45 -1.06 -11.33
C SER A 75 -7.40 -2.16 -10.88
N TYR A 76 -7.06 -2.88 -9.80
CA TYR A 76 -7.91 -3.92 -9.24
C TYR A 76 -9.29 -3.40 -8.82
N TRP A 77 -9.35 -2.23 -8.16
CA TRP A 77 -10.62 -1.65 -7.76
C TRP A 77 -11.45 -1.09 -8.93
N LEU A 78 -10.79 -0.60 -9.98
CA LEU A 78 -11.47 -0.20 -11.22
C LEU A 78 -12.10 -1.41 -11.92
N VAL A 79 -11.32 -2.49 -12.10
CA VAL A 79 -11.78 -3.71 -12.78
C VAL A 79 -12.91 -4.42 -12.03
N ARG A 80 -13.00 -4.24 -10.71
CA ARG A 80 -14.13 -4.75 -9.92
C ARG A 80 -15.48 -4.17 -10.37
N LYS A 81 -15.50 -2.95 -10.92
CA LYS A 81 -16.73 -2.29 -11.39
C LYS A 81 -17.19 -2.86 -12.74
N ALA A 82 -16.25 -3.08 -13.66
CA ALA A 82 -16.48 -3.74 -14.95
C ALA A 82 -15.15 -4.29 -15.48
N ASN A 83 -15.20 -5.44 -16.16
CA ASN A 83 -14.02 -6.13 -16.71
C ASN A 83 -14.03 -6.21 -18.25
N PRO A 84 -14.11 -5.08 -18.99
CA PRO A 84 -14.04 -5.13 -20.44
C PRO A 84 -12.61 -5.43 -20.90
N GLY A 85 -12.38 -6.64 -21.43
CA GLY A 85 -11.14 -7.00 -22.11
C GLY A 85 -9.89 -7.13 -21.20
N VAL A 86 -10.07 -7.21 -19.87
CA VAL A 86 -8.97 -7.38 -18.91
C VAL A 86 -8.91 -8.83 -18.42
N SER A 87 -7.71 -9.41 -18.38
CA SER A 87 -7.50 -10.70 -17.73
C SER A 87 -7.53 -10.53 -16.21
N VAL A 88 -8.55 -11.09 -15.57
CA VAL A 88 -8.74 -11.04 -14.12
C VAL A 88 -7.73 -11.95 -13.42
N GLU A 89 -7.32 -13.06 -14.07
CA GLU A 89 -6.31 -13.98 -13.55
C GLU A 89 -4.96 -13.29 -13.36
N LEU A 90 -4.47 -12.56 -14.37
CA LEU A 90 -3.20 -11.83 -14.27
C LEU A 90 -3.24 -10.76 -13.16
N LEU A 91 -4.35 -10.03 -13.05
CA LEU A 91 -4.52 -9.07 -11.95
C LEU A 91 -4.57 -9.75 -10.58
N ARG A 92 -5.08 -10.98 -10.49
CA ARG A 92 -5.06 -11.76 -9.24
C ARG A 92 -3.65 -12.19 -8.89
N GLU A 93 -2.88 -12.67 -9.86
CA GLU A 93 -1.46 -13.03 -9.66
C GLU A 93 -0.63 -11.83 -9.22
N ASP A 94 -0.83 -10.66 -9.85
CA ASP A 94 -0.21 -9.41 -9.42
C ASP A 94 -0.64 -9.03 -8.00
N TRP A 95 -1.94 -9.12 -7.68
CA TRP A 95 -2.43 -8.86 -6.33
C TRP A 95 -1.79 -9.77 -5.28
N GLU A 96 -1.71 -11.08 -5.55
CA GLU A 96 -1.07 -12.08 -4.70
C GLU A 96 0.43 -11.80 -4.52
N MET A 97 1.13 -11.34 -5.57
CA MET A 97 2.55 -10.98 -5.49
C MET A 97 2.79 -9.74 -4.63
N PHE A 98 1.99 -8.69 -4.80
CA PHE A 98 2.24 -7.40 -4.16
C PHE A 98 1.66 -7.28 -2.75
N ILE A 99 0.48 -7.83 -2.51
CA ILE A 99 -0.21 -7.76 -1.20
C ILE A 99 -0.15 -9.12 -0.52
N GLY A 100 -0.49 -10.15 -1.29
CA GLY A 100 -0.61 -11.53 -0.82
C GLY A 100 -1.83 -11.78 0.06
N ASP A 101 -1.86 -12.98 0.61
CA ASP A 101 -2.92 -13.48 1.48
C ASP A 101 -2.34 -13.84 2.86
N GLU A 102 -3.21 -14.24 3.80
CA GLU A 102 -2.80 -14.68 5.14
C GLU A 102 -1.79 -15.85 5.11
N HIS A 103 -1.85 -16.70 4.09
CA HIS A 103 -0.98 -17.87 3.94
C HIS A 103 0.31 -17.57 3.15
N THR A 104 0.27 -16.61 2.23
CA THR A 104 1.39 -16.25 1.36
C THR A 104 1.57 -14.74 1.39
N PRO A 105 2.44 -14.21 2.27
CA PRO A 105 2.63 -12.77 2.40
C PRO A 105 3.27 -12.22 1.13
N GLY A 106 2.61 -11.24 0.52
CA GLY A 106 3.14 -10.53 -0.64
C GLY A 106 4.20 -9.51 -0.25
N TRP A 107 4.70 -8.78 -1.24
CA TRP A 107 5.78 -7.81 -1.07
C TRP A 107 5.51 -6.75 0.01
N LEU A 108 4.32 -6.12 0.03
CA LEU A 108 3.93 -5.14 1.05
C LEU A 108 3.87 -5.73 2.46
N THR A 109 3.34 -6.94 2.58
CA THR A 109 3.24 -7.65 3.86
C THR A 109 4.63 -8.03 4.37
N ASN A 110 5.54 -8.45 3.49
CA ASN A 110 6.93 -8.73 3.83
C ASN A 110 7.70 -7.48 4.25
N ILE A 111 7.41 -6.31 3.68
CA ILE A 111 7.96 -5.03 4.12
C ILE A 111 7.43 -4.66 5.51
N LYS A 112 6.12 -4.78 5.75
CA LYS A 112 5.51 -4.54 7.06
C LYS A 112 6.15 -5.40 8.16
N ASN A 113 6.40 -6.67 7.85
CA ASN A 113 7.03 -7.63 8.74
C ASN A 113 8.54 -7.39 8.91
N GLY A 114 9.15 -6.52 8.11
CA GLY A 114 10.59 -6.24 8.15
C GLY A 114 11.47 -7.31 7.50
N THR A 115 10.89 -8.29 6.81
CA THR A 115 11.63 -9.35 6.11
C THR A 115 12.38 -8.80 4.90
N ILE A 116 11.79 -7.81 4.22
CA ILE A 116 12.37 -7.12 3.06
C ILE A 116 12.50 -5.65 3.43
N ASN A 117 13.66 -5.05 3.18
CA ASN A 117 13.89 -3.63 3.42
C ASN A 117 14.28 -2.91 2.12
N PRO A 118 13.41 -2.07 1.55
CA PRO A 118 13.71 -1.27 0.35
C PRO A 118 14.61 -0.05 0.61
N ALA A 119 15.22 0.06 1.80
CA ALA A 119 16.09 1.16 2.23
C ALA A 119 15.39 2.54 2.26
N TRP A 120 14.10 2.54 2.56
CA TRP A 120 13.32 3.77 2.76
C TRP A 120 13.66 4.46 4.09
N PRO A 121 13.51 5.80 4.17
CA PRO A 121 13.70 6.53 5.41
C PRO A 121 12.66 6.11 6.45
N TYR A 122 13.14 5.77 7.65
CA TYR A 122 12.28 5.54 8.80
C TYR A 122 11.71 6.86 9.32
N LYS A 123 10.56 6.77 9.97
CA LYS A 123 10.00 7.91 10.69
C LYS A 123 11.01 8.37 11.76
N LYS A 124 11.21 9.69 11.88
CA LYS A 124 12.08 10.25 12.93
C LYS A 124 11.42 10.03 14.30
N ASP A 125 12.22 9.68 15.30
CA ASP A 125 11.76 9.57 16.68
C ASP A 125 11.22 10.93 17.16
N ASP A 126 10.05 10.92 17.78
CA ASP A 126 9.50 12.11 18.43
C ASP A 126 10.21 12.33 19.78
N PRO A 127 10.93 13.45 19.98
CA PRO A 127 11.64 13.73 21.23
C PRO A 127 10.71 13.95 22.43
N ALA A 128 9.40 14.08 22.22
CA ALA A 128 8.41 14.23 23.29
C ALA A 128 7.89 12.88 23.84
N THR A 129 8.14 11.75 23.16
CA THR A 129 7.75 10.43 23.66
C THR A 129 8.82 9.94 24.64
N PRO A 130 8.49 9.65 25.92
CA PRO A 130 9.48 9.20 26.91
C PRO A 130 9.97 7.76 26.68
N GLN A 131 9.42 7.05 25.68
CA GLN A 131 9.81 5.70 25.30
C GLN A 131 10.51 5.71 23.94
N ASP A 132 11.61 4.96 23.86
CA ASP A 132 12.40 4.74 22.66
C ASP A 132 11.58 3.92 21.63
N GLU A 133 10.94 4.60 20.68
CA GLU A 133 10.09 4.00 19.64
C GLU A 133 10.88 2.99 18.78
N SER A 134 12.21 3.12 18.70
CA SER A 134 13.10 2.20 17.99
C SER A 134 13.18 0.80 18.62
N LYS A 135 12.81 0.66 19.91
CA LYS A 135 12.78 -0.64 20.64
C LYS A 135 11.41 -1.28 20.71
N GLN A 136 10.34 -0.52 20.44
CA GLN A 136 8.97 -0.98 20.66
C GLN A 136 8.54 -2.08 19.67
N GLU A 137 9.26 -2.26 18.57
CA GLU A 137 9.01 -3.28 17.53
C GLU A 137 10.12 -4.34 17.41
N GLN A 138 11.21 -4.24 18.19
CA GLN A 138 12.29 -5.25 18.20
C GLN A 138 12.17 -6.27 19.33
N ASP A 139 11.53 -5.90 20.45
CA ASP A 139 11.34 -6.82 21.56
C ASP A 139 10.06 -7.64 21.37
N THR A 140 10.20 -8.96 21.50
CA THR A 140 9.08 -9.90 21.67
C THR A 140 7.96 -9.29 22.50
N PHE A 141 6.79 -9.11 21.91
CA PHE A 141 5.58 -8.73 22.64
C PHE A 141 5.21 -9.85 23.62
N TRP A 142 5.57 -9.67 24.90
CA TRP A 142 4.96 -10.42 26.00
C TRP A 142 3.63 -9.78 26.34
N ASP A 143 2.62 -9.94 25.47
CA ASP A 143 1.27 -9.72 25.93
C ASP A 143 0.84 -10.98 26.70
N SER A 144 0.90 -10.90 28.03
CA SER A 144 0.38 -11.96 28.87
C SER A 144 -1.13 -11.99 28.67
N THR A 145 -1.61 -12.82 27.74
CA THR A 145 -3.01 -13.22 27.77
C THR A 145 -3.21 -13.90 29.11
N LEU A 146 -3.90 -13.22 30.04
CA LEU A 146 -4.30 -13.80 31.33
C LEU A 146 -4.98 -15.14 31.03
N LYS A 147 -4.28 -16.23 31.34
CA LYS A 147 -4.74 -17.61 31.15
C LYS A 147 -6.13 -17.70 31.75
N ARG A 148 -7.16 -17.99 30.94
CA ARG A 148 -8.52 -18.23 31.46
C ARG A 148 -8.40 -19.29 32.55
N THR A 149 -8.76 -18.94 33.78
CA THR A 149 -8.93 -19.91 34.86
C THR A 149 -10.14 -20.76 34.50
N ASN A 150 -9.90 -21.89 33.85
CA ASN A 150 -10.90 -22.95 33.77
C ASN A 150 -11.17 -23.43 35.20
N ARG A 151 -12.34 -23.06 35.74
CA ARG A 151 -12.87 -23.69 36.94
C ARG A 151 -13.53 -24.99 36.49
N PHE A 152 -12.88 -26.10 36.77
CA PHE A 152 -13.53 -27.39 37.02
C PHE A 152 -13.08 -27.85 38.41
#